data_AF-A0A2P2IDM3-F1
#
_entry.id   AF-A0A2P2IDM3-F1
#
_cell.length_a   1.000
_cell.length_b   1.000
_cell.length_c   1.000
_cell.angle_alpha   90.00
_cell.angle_beta   90.00
_cell.angle_gamma   90.00
#
_symmetry.space_group_name_H-M   'P 1'
#
loop_
_entity.id
_entity.type
_entity.pdbx_description
1 polymer ?
#
loop_
_entity_poly.entity_id
_entity_poly.type
_entity_poly.pdbx_seq_one_letter_code
_entity_poly.pdbx_strand_id
1 'polypeptide(L)'
;APDYVLVDKTVSKKFISCAVQHLKDFFGSDYRNCSDLSRIINEHHTERLAKLIEKEKGNILIGGNFEIKEHLFAPTLIATDLQSPFMKDEIFGPILLIIESESLQDSIDIVVDRDKPLALYVFSQDKKEIAQVVEQTSSGGVCINDTLMQAACLNLPFGGVGGSGMSNYHGHYSFECFSHEKGVLHRSEYMDSSLRYPPYTPQKMKIVKWIMQP
;
A
#
# COMPACT_ATOMS: atom_id res chain seq x y z
N ALA A 1 -6.81 0.27 -3.41
CA ALA A 1 -7.01 -0.76 -4.46
C ALA A 1 -5.64 -1.07 -5.07
N PRO A 2 -5.44 -2.21 -5.76
CA PRO A 2 -4.26 -2.37 -6.61
C PRO A 2 -4.35 -1.37 -7.79
N ASP A 3 -3.35 -0.51 -7.93
CA ASP A 3 -3.29 0.55 -8.94
C ASP A 3 -2.66 0.02 -10.25
N TYR A 4 -1.57 -0.73 -10.12
CA TYR A 4 -0.90 -1.45 -11.20
C TYR A 4 -0.40 -2.82 -10.72
N VAL A 5 -0.08 -3.69 -11.67
CA VAL A 5 0.52 -5.01 -11.44
C VAL A 5 1.85 -5.06 -12.17
N LEU A 6 2.92 -5.37 -11.44
CA LEU A 6 4.20 -5.80 -12.00
C LEU A 6 4.17 -7.33 -12.08
N VAL A 7 4.24 -7.86 -13.30
CA VAL A 7 4.09 -9.29 -13.55
C VAL A 7 5.30 -9.84 -14.28
N ASP A 8 5.84 -10.97 -13.79
CA ASP A 8 6.92 -11.65 -14.47
C ASP A 8 6.49 -12.07 -15.90
N LYS A 9 7.34 -11.78 -16.88
CA LYS A 9 7.10 -12.05 -18.31
C LYS A 9 6.69 -13.49 -18.61
N THR A 10 7.21 -14.45 -17.85
CA THR A 10 6.92 -15.88 -18.05
C THR A 10 5.47 -16.23 -17.72
N VAL A 11 4.81 -15.47 -16.85
CA VAL A 11 3.42 -15.70 -16.43
C VAL A 11 2.44 -14.62 -16.89
N SER A 12 2.93 -13.48 -17.40
CA SER A 12 2.14 -12.34 -17.89
C SER A 12 0.96 -12.74 -18.79
N LYS A 13 1.21 -13.53 -19.84
CA LYS A 13 0.14 -13.98 -20.77
C LYS A 13 -0.96 -14.77 -20.07
N LYS A 14 -0.58 -15.66 -19.16
CA LYS A 14 -1.53 -16.47 -18.38
C LYS A 14 -2.31 -15.59 -17.41
N PHE A 15 -1.63 -14.67 -16.72
CA PHE A 15 -2.26 -13.68 -15.84
C PHE A 15 -3.30 -12.85 -16.59
N ILE A 16 -2.95 -12.26 -17.73
CA ILE A 16 -3.86 -11.46 -18.57
C ILE A 16 -5.08 -12.28 -18.97
N SER A 17 -4.89 -13.51 -19.47
CA SER A 17 -6.01 -14.38 -19.84
C SER A 17 -6.95 -14.65 -18.67
N CYS A 18 -6.40 -14.95 -17.49
CA CYS A 18 -7.20 -15.19 -16.28
C CYS A 18 -7.92 -13.91 -15.82
N ALA A 19 -7.24 -12.76 -15.81
CA ALA A 19 -7.81 -11.48 -15.40
C ALA A 19 -8.97 -11.05 -16.32
N VAL A 20 -8.81 -11.18 -17.63
CA VAL A 20 -9.88 -10.91 -18.61
C VAL A 20 -11.07 -11.82 -18.38
N GLN A 21 -10.85 -13.11 -18.09
CA GLN A 21 -11.93 -14.04 -17.82
C GLN A 21 -12.68 -13.70 -16.54
N HIS A 22 -11.98 -13.47 -15.42
CA HIS A 22 -12.62 -13.13 -14.15
C HIS A 22 -13.39 -11.81 -14.21
N LEU A 23 -12.89 -10.82 -14.96
CA LEU A 23 -13.60 -9.56 -15.17
C LEU A 23 -14.93 -9.77 -15.89
N LYS A 24 -14.97 -10.67 -16.89
CA LYS A 24 -16.23 -11.07 -17.56
C LYS A 24 -17.13 -11.88 -16.64
N ASP A 25 -16.58 -12.76 -15.81
CA ASP A 25 -17.36 -13.59 -14.90
C ASP A 25 -18.02 -12.73 -13.79
N PHE A 26 -17.33 -11.68 -13.33
CA PHE A 26 -17.84 -10.78 -12.29
C PHE A 26 -18.87 -9.78 -12.81
N PHE A 27 -18.60 -9.15 -13.96
CA PHE A 27 -19.42 -8.02 -14.42
C PHE A 27 -20.26 -8.32 -15.67
N GLY A 28 -20.13 -9.53 -16.23
CA GLY A 28 -20.77 -9.92 -17.48
C GLY A 28 -20.18 -9.21 -18.70
N SER A 29 -20.80 -9.45 -19.87
CA SER A 29 -20.45 -8.74 -21.11
C SER A 29 -21.06 -7.35 -21.21
N ASP A 30 -22.13 -7.08 -20.44
CA ASP A 30 -22.81 -5.78 -20.40
C ASP A 30 -22.71 -5.17 -19.00
N TYR A 31 -21.62 -4.44 -18.77
CA TYR A 31 -21.31 -3.82 -17.49
C TYR A 31 -22.34 -2.75 -17.07
N ARG A 32 -23.16 -2.21 -18.00
CA ARG A 32 -24.17 -1.17 -17.70
C ARG A 32 -25.26 -1.66 -16.76
N ASN A 33 -25.65 -2.92 -16.95
CA ASN A 33 -26.73 -3.57 -16.20
C ASN A 33 -26.21 -4.37 -15.00
N CYS A 34 -24.90 -4.30 -14.69
CA CYS A 34 -24.33 -4.97 -13.55
C CYS A 34 -24.64 -4.20 -12.25
N SER A 35 -25.44 -4.79 -11.37
CA SER A 35 -25.80 -4.22 -10.06
C SER A 35 -24.62 -4.08 -9.11
N ASP A 36 -23.59 -4.92 -9.28
CA ASP A 36 -22.41 -4.96 -8.42
C ASP A 36 -21.31 -3.98 -8.88
N LEU A 37 -21.51 -3.30 -10.03
CA LEU A 37 -20.60 -2.27 -10.51
C LEU A 37 -20.98 -0.89 -9.94
N SER A 38 -20.08 -0.35 -9.14
CA SER A 38 -20.20 1.02 -8.60
C SER A 38 -20.03 2.08 -9.69
N ARG A 39 -20.39 3.33 -9.36
CA ARG A 39 -20.20 4.50 -10.23
C ARG A 39 -19.01 5.34 -9.76
N ILE A 40 -18.39 6.07 -10.68
CA ILE A 40 -17.44 7.12 -10.35
C ILE A 40 -18.17 8.22 -9.58
N ILE A 41 -17.47 8.91 -8.69
CA ILE A 41 -18.09 9.87 -7.78
C ILE A 41 -18.76 11.06 -8.49
N ASN A 42 -18.23 11.52 -9.64
CA ASN A 42 -18.78 12.64 -10.41
C ASN A 42 -18.26 12.69 -11.88
N GLU A 43 -18.83 13.59 -12.67
CA GLU A 43 -18.44 13.84 -14.07
C GLU A 43 -16.95 14.21 -14.20
N HIS A 44 -16.42 15.06 -13.31
CA HIS A 44 -15.02 15.52 -13.38
C HIS A 44 -14.01 14.37 -13.28
N HIS A 45 -14.17 13.46 -12.32
CA HIS A 45 -13.31 12.29 -12.19
C HIS A 45 -13.51 11.30 -13.34
N THR A 46 -14.73 11.20 -13.88
CA THR A 46 -15.03 10.37 -15.06
C THR A 46 -14.31 10.91 -16.30
N GLU A 47 -14.36 12.22 -16.52
CA GLU A 47 -13.64 12.91 -17.60
C GLU A 47 -12.12 12.80 -17.48
N ARG A 48 -11.58 12.90 -16.25
CA ARG A 48 -10.15 12.72 -15.99
C ARG A 48 -9.68 11.35 -16.48
N LEU A 49 -10.40 10.29 -16.11
CA LEU A 49 -10.08 8.91 -16.53
C LEU A 49 -10.28 8.72 -18.04
N ALA A 50 -11.37 9.26 -18.60
CA ALA A 50 -11.66 9.19 -20.03
C ALA A 50 -10.53 9.79 -20.88
N LYS A 51 -10.00 10.95 -20.49
CA LYS A 51 -8.87 11.60 -21.18
C LYS A 51 -7.59 10.74 -21.17
N LEU A 52 -7.37 9.94 -20.14
CA LEU A 52 -6.23 9.04 -20.06
C LEU A 52 -6.46 7.78 -20.91
N ILE A 53 -7.67 7.22 -20.90
CA ILE A 53 -8.07 6.11 -21.77
C ILE A 53 -7.85 6.45 -23.25
N GLU A 54 -8.21 7.66 -23.68
CA GLU A 54 -8.01 8.10 -25.06
C GLU A 54 -6.53 8.04 -25.50
N LYS A 55 -5.59 8.26 -24.58
CA LYS A 55 -4.14 8.18 -24.85
C LYS A 55 -3.59 6.75 -24.88
N GLU A 56 -4.35 5.80 -24.34
CA GLU A 56 -3.93 4.41 -24.12
C GLU A 56 -4.76 3.39 -24.92
N LYS A 57 -5.59 3.85 -25.87
CA LYS A 57 -6.49 3.00 -26.67
C LYS A 57 -5.83 1.78 -27.30
N GLY A 58 -4.58 1.91 -27.75
CA GLY A 58 -3.85 0.81 -28.39
C GLY A 58 -3.45 -0.33 -27.44
N ASN A 59 -3.47 -0.07 -26.14
CA ASN A 59 -2.96 -0.96 -25.08
C ASN A 59 -4.09 -1.61 -24.26
N ILE A 60 -5.34 -1.28 -24.56
CA ILE A 60 -6.52 -1.80 -23.86
C ILE A 60 -6.75 -3.27 -24.25
N LEU A 61 -6.80 -4.14 -23.25
CA LEU A 61 -7.08 -5.58 -23.40
C LEU A 61 -8.57 -5.89 -23.34
N ILE A 62 -9.29 -5.19 -22.45
CA ILE A 62 -10.75 -5.27 -22.27
C ILE A 62 -11.24 -3.98 -21.58
N GLY A 63 -12.49 -3.60 -21.82
CA GLY A 63 -13.11 -2.41 -21.23
C GLY A 63 -12.86 -1.15 -22.06
N GLY A 64 -12.58 -0.03 -21.39
CA GLY A 64 -12.30 1.27 -22.00
C GLY A 64 -13.53 2.10 -22.37
N ASN A 65 -14.74 1.55 -22.17
CA ASN A 65 -15.98 2.29 -22.38
C ASN A 65 -16.38 3.09 -21.14
N PHE A 66 -16.98 4.25 -21.34
CA PHE A 66 -17.43 5.12 -20.25
C PHE A 66 -18.59 6.01 -20.70
N GLU A 67 -19.38 6.47 -19.74
CA GLU A 67 -20.50 7.39 -19.92
C GLU A 67 -20.41 8.49 -18.85
N ILE A 68 -19.95 9.67 -19.27
CA ILE A 68 -19.64 10.78 -18.35
C ILE A 68 -20.88 11.18 -17.54
N LYS A 69 -22.04 11.31 -18.19
CA LYS A 69 -23.29 11.74 -17.54
C LYS A 69 -23.86 10.73 -16.56
N GLU A 70 -23.53 9.46 -16.72
CA GLU A 70 -23.97 8.39 -15.81
C GLU A 70 -22.91 8.04 -14.76
N HIS A 71 -21.76 8.74 -14.78
CA HIS A 71 -20.57 8.43 -14.00
C HIS A 71 -20.15 6.95 -14.12
N LEU A 72 -20.43 6.35 -15.27
CA LEU A 72 -20.22 4.93 -15.50
C LEU A 72 -18.90 4.73 -16.24
N PHE A 73 -18.11 3.77 -15.78
CA PHE A 73 -16.83 3.44 -16.37
C PHE A 73 -16.65 1.92 -16.34
N ALA A 74 -16.39 1.32 -17.50
CA ALA A 74 -16.20 -0.12 -17.61
C ALA A 74 -14.92 -0.53 -16.87
N PRO A 75 -14.94 -1.64 -16.11
CA PRO A 75 -13.72 -2.27 -15.62
C PRO A 75 -12.75 -2.54 -16.79
N THR A 76 -11.55 -1.97 -16.71
CA THR A 76 -10.61 -1.90 -17.84
C THR A 76 -9.27 -2.49 -17.45
N LEU A 77 -8.71 -3.35 -18.32
CA LEU A 77 -7.34 -3.84 -18.21
C LEU A 77 -6.51 -3.26 -19.35
N ILE A 78 -5.33 -2.75 -19.02
CA ILE A 78 -4.40 -2.16 -19.98
C ILE A 78 -3.04 -2.83 -19.80
N ALA A 79 -2.48 -3.38 -20.87
CA ALA A 79 -1.08 -3.85 -20.87
C ALA A 79 -0.18 -2.73 -21.41
N THR A 80 0.64 -2.14 -20.55
CA THR A 80 1.43 -0.94 -20.87
C THR A 80 2.79 -0.98 -20.18
N ASP A 81 3.56 0.08 -20.33
CA ASP A 81 4.86 0.27 -19.70
C ASP A 81 4.85 1.39 -18.64
N LEU A 82 6.00 1.63 -18.01
CA LEU A 82 6.17 2.65 -16.98
C LEU A 82 6.01 4.10 -17.50
N GLN A 83 6.03 4.32 -18.82
CA GLN A 83 5.84 5.64 -19.45
C GLN A 83 4.36 5.98 -19.66
N SER A 84 3.45 5.06 -19.35
CA SER A 84 2.01 5.30 -19.37
C SER A 84 1.64 6.60 -18.64
N PRO A 85 0.76 7.46 -19.20
CA PRO A 85 0.27 8.63 -18.49
C PRO A 85 -0.51 8.27 -17.22
N PHE A 86 -0.99 7.02 -17.08
CA PHE A 86 -1.59 6.55 -15.83
C PHE A 86 -0.58 6.31 -14.72
N MET A 87 0.71 6.15 -15.03
CA MET A 87 1.76 5.91 -14.02
C MET A 87 2.26 7.19 -13.33
N LYS A 88 1.68 8.37 -13.66
CA LYS A 88 2.06 9.67 -13.12
C LYS A 88 1.35 10.03 -11.82
N ASP A 89 0.07 9.71 -11.73
CA ASP A 89 -0.81 10.03 -10.61
C ASP A 89 -1.64 8.79 -10.26
N GLU A 90 -2.15 8.71 -9.04
CA GLU A 90 -3.02 7.60 -8.63
C GLU A 90 -4.28 7.49 -9.51
N ILE A 91 -4.60 6.27 -9.93
CA ILE A 91 -5.67 6.02 -10.89
C ILE A 91 -7.02 6.32 -10.26
N PHE A 92 -7.30 5.83 -9.04
CA PHE A 92 -8.59 5.99 -8.35
C PHE A 92 -9.81 5.73 -9.26
N GLY A 93 -9.74 4.64 -10.02
CA GLY A 93 -10.76 4.26 -11.01
C GLY A 93 -10.71 2.78 -11.33
N PRO A 94 -11.68 2.26 -12.11
CA PRO A 94 -11.79 0.83 -12.42
C PRO A 94 -10.85 0.46 -13.57
N ILE A 95 -9.58 0.84 -13.49
CA ILE A 95 -8.54 0.59 -14.48
C ILE A 95 -7.38 -0.08 -13.76
N LEU A 96 -6.93 -1.22 -14.26
CA LEU A 96 -5.74 -1.91 -13.76
C LEU A 96 -4.69 -1.97 -14.87
N LEU A 97 -3.51 -1.43 -14.58
CA LEU A 97 -2.36 -1.53 -15.47
C LEU A 97 -1.62 -2.85 -15.24
N ILE A 98 -1.21 -3.49 -16.31
CA ILE A 98 -0.40 -4.71 -16.31
C ILE A 98 0.92 -4.34 -16.98
N ILE A 99 2.00 -4.40 -16.22
CA ILE A 99 3.33 -4.01 -16.63
C ILE A 99 4.22 -5.23 -16.46
N GLU A 100 4.85 -5.68 -17.54
CA GLU A 100 5.78 -6.80 -17.47
C GLU A 100 7.09 -6.36 -16.82
N SER A 101 7.57 -7.14 -15.84
CA SER A 101 8.87 -6.95 -15.22
C SER A 101 9.86 -8.03 -15.65
N GLU A 102 11.14 -7.68 -15.70
CA GLU A 102 12.21 -8.58 -16.13
C GLU A 102 12.62 -9.56 -15.03
N SER A 103 12.45 -9.15 -13.77
CA SER A 103 12.81 -9.94 -12.60
C SER A 103 12.12 -9.42 -11.34
N LEU A 104 12.24 -10.18 -10.25
CA LEU A 104 11.82 -9.71 -8.93
C LEU A 104 12.55 -8.42 -8.51
N GLN A 105 13.86 -8.34 -8.75
CA GLN A 105 14.64 -7.16 -8.35
C GLN A 105 14.21 -5.92 -9.15
N ASP A 106 14.00 -6.07 -10.45
CA ASP A 106 13.44 -5.01 -11.31
C ASP A 106 12.09 -4.51 -10.77
N SER A 107 11.22 -5.44 -10.33
CA SER A 107 9.93 -5.08 -9.73
C SER A 107 10.09 -4.29 -8.42
N ILE A 108 11.04 -4.70 -7.57
CA ILE A 108 11.37 -4.00 -6.31
C ILE A 108 11.90 -2.60 -6.60
N ASP A 109 12.83 -2.48 -7.55
CA ASP A 109 13.46 -1.21 -7.90
C ASP A 109 12.43 -0.21 -8.45
N ILE A 110 11.46 -0.65 -9.27
CA ILE A 110 10.34 0.17 -9.75
C ILE A 110 9.49 0.72 -8.60
N VAL A 111 9.23 -0.10 -7.57
CA VAL A 111 8.45 0.30 -6.40
C VAL A 111 9.25 1.28 -5.53
N VAL A 112 10.55 1.04 -5.34
CA VAL A 112 11.43 1.87 -4.52
C VAL A 112 11.70 3.25 -5.14
N ASP A 113 11.70 3.36 -6.47
CA ASP A 113 11.86 4.64 -7.19
C ASP A 113 10.62 5.56 -7.10
N ARG A 114 9.54 5.10 -6.45
CA ARG A 114 8.28 5.83 -6.28
C ARG A 114 8.01 6.16 -4.82
N ASP A 115 7.04 7.05 -4.61
CA ASP A 115 6.54 7.34 -3.26
C ASP A 115 6.00 6.07 -2.59
N LYS A 116 6.30 5.94 -1.29
CA LYS A 116 5.94 4.78 -0.47
C LYS A 116 4.41 4.56 -0.47
N PRO A 117 3.91 3.44 -1.01
CA PRO A 117 2.48 3.23 -1.16
C PRO A 117 1.81 2.92 0.18
N LEU A 118 0.50 3.17 0.26
CA LEU A 118 -0.30 2.80 1.44
C LEU A 118 -0.35 1.27 1.61
N ALA A 119 -0.47 0.53 0.50
CA ALA A 119 -0.51 -0.92 0.50
C ALA A 119 0.38 -1.50 -0.60
N LEU A 120 1.07 -2.58 -0.28
CA LEU A 120 1.81 -3.39 -1.23
C LEU A 120 1.26 -4.82 -1.23
N TYR A 121 1.17 -5.42 -2.42
CA TYR A 121 0.64 -6.77 -2.63
C TYR A 121 1.70 -7.64 -3.30
N VAL A 122 1.94 -8.84 -2.77
CA VAL A 122 2.85 -9.81 -3.38
C VAL A 122 2.17 -11.16 -3.52
N PHE A 123 2.18 -11.71 -4.73
CA PHE A 123 1.66 -13.03 -5.05
C PHE A 123 2.83 -13.96 -5.40
N SER A 124 3.22 -14.82 -4.46
CA SER A 124 4.25 -15.83 -4.67
C SER A 124 4.06 -16.99 -3.68
N GLN A 125 4.62 -18.14 -4.02
CA GLN A 125 4.75 -19.30 -3.12
C GLN A 125 6.18 -19.46 -2.59
N ASP A 126 7.16 -18.75 -3.16
CA ASP A 126 8.53 -18.77 -2.67
C ASP A 126 8.68 -17.78 -1.51
N LYS A 127 9.00 -18.33 -0.33
CA LYS A 127 9.21 -17.56 0.89
C LYS A 127 10.37 -16.58 0.79
N LYS A 128 11.39 -16.88 -0.03
CA LYS A 128 12.54 -16.00 -0.25
C LYS A 128 12.13 -14.78 -1.06
N GLU A 129 11.34 -14.96 -2.11
CA GLU A 129 10.82 -13.85 -2.91
C GLU A 129 9.93 -12.93 -2.06
N ILE A 130 9.03 -13.53 -1.28
CA ILE A 130 8.16 -12.79 -0.36
C ILE A 130 8.99 -11.99 0.66
N ALA A 131 9.95 -12.64 1.32
CA ALA A 131 10.81 -11.98 2.29
C ALA A 131 11.61 -10.85 1.64
N GLN A 132 12.16 -11.07 0.45
CA GLN A 132 12.91 -10.06 -0.29
C GLN A 132 12.05 -8.82 -0.58
N VAL A 133 10.81 -8.99 -1.06
CA VAL A 133 9.90 -7.87 -1.29
C VAL A 133 9.60 -7.11 0.00
N VAL A 134 9.29 -7.82 1.09
CA VAL A 134 8.96 -7.20 2.39
C VAL A 134 10.16 -6.45 2.98
N GLU A 135 11.37 -7.00 2.86
CA GLU A 135 12.59 -6.43 3.45
C GLU A 135 13.16 -5.26 2.64
N GLN A 136 12.98 -5.25 1.32
CA GLN A 136 13.58 -4.26 0.42
C GLN A 136 12.62 -3.12 0.02
N THR A 137 11.34 -3.18 0.41
CA THR A 137 10.37 -2.13 0.13
C THR A 137 9.84 -1.48 1.41
N SER A 138 9.16 -0.33 1.28
CA SER A 138 8.54 0.36 2.41
C SER A 138 7.14 0.82 2.02
N SER A 139 6.12 0.36 2.75
CA SER A 139 4.71 0.65 2.51
C SER A 139 3.94 0.71 3.83
N GLY A 140 2.72 1.25 3.83
CA GLY A 140 1.86 1.29 5.02
C GLY A 140 1.51 -0.12 5.55
N GLY A 141 1.22 -1.05 4.65
CA GLY A 141 1.05 -2.47 4.97
C GLY A 141 1.28 -3.36 3.76
N VAL A 142 1.57 -4.64 4.02
CA VAL A 142 1.78 -5.66 2.98
C VAL A 142 0.72 -6.75 3.12
N CYS A 143 0.15 -7.21 1.99
CA CYS A 143 -0.67 -8.42 1.96
C CYS A 143 -0.06 -9.43 0.98
N ILE A 144 0.08 -10.66 1.44
CA ILE A 144 0.72 -11.76 0.70
C ILE A 144 -0.38 -12.69 0.21
N ASN A 145 -0.40 -12.95 -1.09
CA ASN A 145 -1.37 -13.81 -1.78
C ASN A 145 -2.85 -13.39 -1.63
N ASP A 146 -3.09 -12.12 -1.31
CA ASP A 146 -4.43 -11.53 -1.28
C ASP A 146 -4.32 -10.00 -1.47
N THR A 147 -5.47 -9.34 -1.60
CA THR A 147 -5.59 -7.88 -1.64
C THR A 147 -6.63 -7.40 -0.64
N LEU A 148 -6.49 -6.17 -0.15
CA LEU A 148 -7.43 -5.49 0.77
C LEU A 148 -7.62 -6.13 2.16
N MET A 149 -7.39 -7.44 2.33
CA MET A 149 -7.70 -8.17 3.58
C MET A 149 -6.88 -7.68 4.78
N GLN A 150 -5.69 -7.13 4.56
CA GLN A 150 -4.92 -6.50 5.62
C GLN A 150 -5.65 -5.31 6.26
N ALA A 151 -6.47 -4.57 5.49
CA ALA A 151 -7.29 -3.48 6.01
C ALA A 151 -8.51 -3.97 6.80
N ALA A 152 -9.02 -5.17 6.51
CA ALA A 152 -10.12 -5.78 7.25
C ALA A 152 -9.69 -6.37 8.61
N CYS A 153 -8.40 -6.61 8.80
CA CYS A 153 -7.88 -7.19 10.04
C CYS A 153 -7.69 -6.10 11.12
N LEU A 154 -8.67 -5.97 12.03
CA LEU A 154 -8.65 -4.96 13.09
C LEU A 154 -7.51 -5.08 14.11
N ASN A 155 -6.82 -6.23 14.12
CA ASN A 155 -5.64 -6.47 14.96
C ASN A 155 -4.33 -6.00 14.31
N LEU A 156 -4.37 -5.57 13.04
CA LEU A 156 -3.25 -4.94 12.36
C LEU A 156 -3.42 -3.41 12.40
N PRO A 157 -2.33 -2.66 12.62
CA PRO A 157 -2.37 -1.21 12.47
C PRO A 157 -2.59 -0.88 11.00
N PHE A 158 -3.51 0.03 10.72
CA PHE A 158 -3.75 0.55 9.37
C PHE A 158 -3.36 2.02 9.31
N GLY A 159 -2.41 2.33 8.44
CA GLY A 159 -1.82 3.65 8.32
C GLY A 159 -0.80 3.71 7.20
N GLY A 160 -0.41 4.93 6.83
CA GLY A 160 0.56 5.20 5.77
C GLY A 160 1.96 5.46 6.31
N VAL A 161 2.91 5.58 5.38
CA VAL A 161 4.29 5.99 5.67
C VAL A 161 4.81 6.86 4.53
N GLY A 162 5.45 7.99 4.86
CA GLY A 162 5.96 8.92 3.85
C GLY A 162 4.82 9.55 3.04
N GLY A 163 4.87 9.46 1.70
CA GLY A 163 3.88 10.03 0.80
C GLY A 163 2.45 9.51 1.00
N SER A 164 2.29 8.31 1.56
CA SER A 164 0.98 7.71 1.85
C SER A 164 0.39 8.09 3.22
N GLY A 165 1.14 8.80 4.07
CA GLY A 165 0.65 9.28 5.37
C GLY A 165 1.63 9.05 6.54
N MET A 166 1.10 9.21 7.75
CA MET A 166 1.82 8.99 9.01
C MET A 166 0.87 8.43 10.07
N SER A 167 1.45 7.77 11.08
CA SER A 167 0.70 7.11 12.16
C SER A 167 -0.20 5.97 11.65
N ASN A 168 -1.01 5.42 12.54
CA ASN A 168 -1.95 4.34 12.26
C ASN A 168 -3.15 4.37 13.23
N TYR A 169 -4.18 3.62 12.86
CA TYR A 169 -5.37 3.36 13.67
C TYR A 169 -5.85 1.91 13.41
N HIS A 170 -7.09 1.60 13.77
CA HIS A 170 -7.74 0.28 13.90
C HIS A 170 -7.62 -0.32 15.29
N GLY A 171 -8.74 -0.91 15.75
CA GLY A 171 -8.80 -1.65 17.01
C GLY A 171 -8.13 -0.91 18.18
N HIS A 172 -7.13 -1.57 18.77
CA HIS A 172 -6.33 -1.01 19.86
C HIS A 172 -5.51 0.21 19.47
N TYR A 173 -4.96 0.23 18.24
CA TYR A 173 -4.14 1.34 17.74
C TYR A 173 -4.95 2.64 17.62
N SER A 174 -6.26 2.57 17.35
CA SER A 174 -7.13 3.76 17.43
C SER A 174 -7.17 4.33 18.85
N PHE A 175 -7.25 3.47 19.87
CA PHE A 175 -7.24 3.92 21.26
C PHE A 175 -5.91 4.59 21.60
N GLU A 176 -4.78 4.00 21.22
CA GLU A 176 -3.45 4.58 21.41
C GLU A 176 -3.32 5.93 20.67
N CYS A 177 -3.75 6.00 19.41
CA CYS A 177 -3.68 7.20 18.56
C CYS A 177 -4.44 8.40 19.17
N PHE A 178 -5.53 8.16 19.89
CA PHE A 178 -6.33 9.21 20.53
C PHE A 178 -6.09 9.33 22.05
N SER A 179 -5.04 8.68 22.56
CA SER A 179 -4.65 8.72 23.96
C SER A 179 -3.34 9.47 24.17
N HIS A 180 -3.13 9.95 25.40
CA HIS A 180 -1.84 10.45 25.86
C HIS A 180 -1.25 9.45 26.86
N GLU A 181 -0.14 8.80 26.48
CA GLU A 181 0.61 7.93 27.38
C GLU A 181 1.35 8.74 28.45
N LYS A 182 0.67 8.94 29.58
CA LYS A 182 1.21 9.72 30.70
C LYS A 182 2.21 8.89 31.51
N GLY A 183 3.50 9.21 31.39
CA GLY A 183 4.54 8.67 32.26
C GLY A 183 4.35 9.12 33.72
N VAL A 184 4.22 8.16 34.66
CA VAL A 184 4.10 8.43 36.09
C VAL A 184 5.18 7.64 36.84
N LEU A 185 6.07 8.35 37.53
CA LEU A 185 7.08 7.76 38.40
C LEU A 185 6.70 8.03 39.86
N HIS A 186 6.37 6.97 40.60
CA HIS A 186 6.21 7.03 42.05
C HIS A 186 7.48 6.51 42.72
N ARG A 187 8.21 7.38 43.42
CA ARG A 187 9.38 6.99 44.21
C ARG A 187 9.00 6.86 45.67
N SER A 188 9.47 5.76 46.28
CA SER A 188 9.46 5.63 47.74
C SER A 188 10.33 6.73 48.37
N GLU A 189 9.93 7.21 49.54
CA GLU A 189 10.74 8.09 50.40
C GLU A 189 11.94 7.34 51.00
N TYR A 190 11.87 6.00 51.02
CA TYR A 190 12.93 5.13 51.50
C TYR A 190 13.84 4.71 50.35
N MET A 191 15.17 4.71 50.57
CA MET A 191 16.23 4.42 49.59
C MET A 191 16.54 5.57 48.59
N ASP A 192 16.67 6.80 49.10
CA ASP A 192 17.28 7.89 48.34
C ASP A 192 18.82 7.78 48.32
N SER A 193 19.38 7.43 47.16
CA SER A 193 20.83 7.24 47.02
C SER A 193 21.56 8.59 46.96
N SER A 194 22.53 8.79 47.86
CA SER A 194 23.39 9.98 47.87
C SER A 194 24.30 10.11 46.64
N LEU A 195 24.35 9.08 45.78
CA LEU A 195 25.11 9.09 44.53
C LEU A 195 24.62 10.15 43.54
N ARG A 196 23.33 10.51 43.58
CA ARG A 196 22.76 11.53 42.68
C ARG A 196 22.96 12.97 43.17
N TYR A 197 23.49 13.16 44.38
CA TYR A 197 23.65 14.48 44.99
C TYR A 197 25.12 14.93 45.05
N PRO A 198 25.39 16.24 44.88
CA PRO A 198 26.71 16.82 45.09
C PRO A 198 27.30 16.56 46.50
N PRO A 199 28.63 16.63 46.67
CA PRO A 199 29.64 16.81 45.61
C PRO A 199 29.89 15.51 44.82
N TYR A 200 30.18 15.65 43.52
CA TYR A 200 30.43 14.54 42.61
C TYR A 200 31.90 14.10 42.63
N THR A 201 32.28 13.26 43.57
CA THR A 201 33.65 12.74 43.68
C THR A 201 33.98 11.77 42.54
N PRO A 202 35.27 11.57 42.19
CA PRO A 202 35.68 10.60 41.18
C PRO A 202 35.13 9.18 41.44
N GLN A 203 34.99 8.79 42.71
CA GLN A 203 34.42 7.51 43.11
C GLN A 203 32.91 7.44 42.83
N LYS A 204 32.13 8.47 43.23
CA LYS A 204 30.69 8.55 42.91
C LYS A 204 30.47 8.50 41.40
N MET A 205 31.25 9.26 40.64
CA MET A 205 31.16 9.29 39.17
C MET A 205 31.55 7.97 38.54
N LYS A 206 32.50 7.22 39.10
CA LYS A 206 32.83 5.87 38.62
C LYS A 206 31.66 4.90 38.79
N ILE A 207 30.98 4.95 39.95
CA ILE A 207 29.80 4.12 40.23
C ILE A 207 28.63 4.51 39.33
N VAL A 208 28.32 5.81 39.21
CA VAL A 208 27.24 6.30 38.34
C VAL A 208 27.47 5.92 36.88
N LYS A 209 28.69 6.10 36.37
CA LYS A 209 29.04 5.68 35.00
C LYS A 209 28.88 4.19 34.79
N TRP A 210 29.23 3.37 35.78
CA TRP A 210 29.03 1.93 35.69
C TRP A 210 27.54 1.54 35.70
N ILE A 211 26.69 2.21 36.50
CA ILE A 211 25.22 1.96 36.55
C ILE A 211 24.52 2.45 35.26
N MET A 212 24.96 3.56 34.70
CA MET A 212 24.35 4.19 33.52
C MET A 212 24.89 3.67 32.18
N GLN A 213 25.86 2.75 32.20
CA GLN A 213 26.28 2.07 30.98
C GLN A 213 25.17 1.10 30.55
N PRO A 214 24.75 1.16 29.28
CA PRO A 214 23.76 0.21 28.74
C PRO A 214 24.29 -1.22 28.74
#